data_AF-A0A954TID7-F1
#
_entry.id   AF-A0A954TID7-F1
#
_cell.length_a   1.000
_cell.length_b   1.000
_cell.length_c   1.000
_cell.angle_alpha   90.00
_cell.angle_beta   90.00
_cell.angle_gamma   90.00
#
_symmetry.space_group_name_H-M   'P 1'
#
loop_
_entity.id
_entity.type
_entity.pdbx_description
1 polymer ?
#
loop_
_entity_poly.entity_id
_entity_poly.type
_entity_poly.pdbx_seq_one_letter_code
_entity_poly.pdbx_strand_id
1 'polypeptide(L)' 'NLAHDLSESKDLAVTETAKLTELRRELDAWRKQVGAEMMHLNPDYDPSVKPDTKKKLKKRIEE' A
#
# COMPACT_ATOMS: atom_id res chain seq x y z
N ASN A 1 8.03 -13.49 -0.30
CA ASN A 1 9.15 -14.44 -0.50
C ASN A 1 9.94 -14.00 -1.73
N LEU A 2 10.89 -13.07 -1.57
CA LEU A 2 11.57 -12.46 -2.71
C LEU A 2 12.56 -13.39 -3.41
N ALA A 3 13.09 -14.40 -2.71
CA ALA A 3 13.99 -15.38 -3.33
C ALA A 3 13.28 -16.22 -4.41
N HIS A 4 11.97 -16.43 -4.27
CA HIS A 4 11.18 -17.27 -5.17
C HIS A 4 10.13 -16.49 -5.98
N ASP A 5 9.73 -15.30 -5.54
CA ASP A 5 8.75 -14.43 -6.20
C ASP A 5 9.25 -12.98 -6.15
N LEU A 6 10.18 -12.67 -7.05
CA LEU A 6 10.74 -11.32 -7.21
C LEU A 6 9.71 -10.30 -7.72
N SER A 7 8.66 -10.77 -8.38
CA SER A 7 7.58 -9.93 -8.92
C SER A 7 6.49 -9.59 -7.92
N GLU A 8 6.56 -10.11 -6.68
CA GLU A 8 5.52 -9.97 -5.66
C GLU A 8 4.12 -10.36 -6.18
N SER A 9 4.08 -11.37 -7.04
CA SER A 9 2.86 -11.80 -7.72
C SER A 9 1.88 -12.52 -6.79
N LYS A 10 2.37 -13.06 -5.68
CA LYS A 10 1.58 -13.87 -4.76
C LYS A 10 1.61 -13.32 -3.34
N ASP A 11 0.41 -13.04 -2.82
CA ASP A 11 0.22 -12.76 -1.40
C ASP A 11 0.26 -14.06 -0.58
N LEU A 12 1.15 -14.10 0.41
CA LEU A 12 1.34 -15.20 1.36
C LEU A 12 1.01 -14.78 2.80
N ALA A 13 0.48 -13.58 3.02
CA ALA A 13 0.19 -13.04 4.35
C ALA A 13 -0.75 -13.93 5.16
N VAL A 14 -1.73 -14.54 4.49
CA VAL A 14 -2.72 -15.43 5.11
C VAL A 14 -2.13 -16.82 5.40
N THR A 15 -1.17 -17.27 4.59
CA THR A 15 -0.56 -18.61 4.72
C THR A 15 0.61 -18.63 5.70
N GLU A 16 1.39 -17.55 5.77
CA GLU A 16 2.59 -17.45 6.61
C GLU A 16 2.38 -16.48 7.80
N THR A 17 1.36 -16.74 8.61
CA THR A 17 0.92 -15.85 9.70
C THR A 17 1.99 -15.57 10.76
N ALA A 18 2.87 -16.54 11.03
CA ALA A 18 3.99 -16.37 11.95
C ALA A 18 5.00 -15.35 11.42
N LYS A 19 5.38 -15.46 10.15
CA LYS A 19 6.31 -14.53 9.47
C LYS A 19 5.70 -13.13 9.36
N LEU A 20 4.40 -13.06 9.04
CA LEU A 20 3.64 -11.80 9.05
C LEU A 20 3.75 -11.10 10.40
N THR A 21 3.50 -11.82 11.49
CA THR A 21 3.50 -11.25 12.85
C THR A 21 4.90 -10.75 13.26
N GLU A 22 5.94 -11.53 12.94
CA GLU A 22 7.33 -11.15 13.18
C GLU A 22 7.69 -9.85 12.45
N LEU A 23 7.48 -9.80 11.12
CA LEU A 23 7.82 -8.63 10.30
C LEU A 23 6.98 -7.41 10.66
N ARG A 24 5.70 -7.60 11.02
CA ARG A 24 4.83 -6.51 11.45
C ARG A 24 5.34 -5.86 12.74
N ARG A 25 5.78 -6.68 13.70
CA ARG A 25 6.38 -6.20 14.96
C ARG A 25 7.63 -5.37 14.71
N GLU A 26 8.51 -5.84 13.82
CA GLU A 26 9.74 -5.13 13.46
C GLU A 26 9.44 -3.78 12.78
N LEU A 27 8.49 -3.76 11.85
CA LEU A 27 8.05 -2.54 11.18
C LEU A 27 7.50 -1.53 12.19
N ASP A 28 6.65 -1.96 13.12
CA ASP A 28 6.06 -1.08 14.13
C ASP A 28 7.11 -0.53 15.10
N ALA A 29 8.10 -1.34 15.49
CA ALA A 29 9.23 -0.89 16.30
C ALA A 29 10.07 0.16 15.56
N TRP A 30 10.39 -0.08 14.30
CA TRP A 30 11.15 0.86 13.48
C TRP A 30 10.40 2.18 13.25
N ARG A 31 9.09 2.13 12.97
CA ARG A 31 8.24 3.32 12.83
C ARG A 31 8.26 4.19 14.09
N LYS A 32 8.17 3.58 15.27
CA LYS A 32 8.30 4.29 16.55
C LYS A 32 9.68 4.91 16.73
N GLN A 33 10.74 4.20 16.34
CA GLN A 33 12.12 4.68 16.46
C GLN A 33 12.38 5.93 15.61
N VAL A 34 11.90 5.95 14.37
CA VAL A 34 12.13 7.08 13.46
C VAL A 34 11.10 8.20 13.63
N GLY A 35 10.13 8.04 14.54
CA GLY A 35 9.04 9.01 14.74
C GLY A 35 8.14 9.12 13.51
N ALA A 36 7.89 8.03 12.79
CA ALA A 36 7.04 8.03 11.61
C ALA A 36 5.60 8.38 11.99
N GLU A 37 5.08 9.46 11.41
CA GLU A 37 3.68 9.86 11.58
C GLU A 37 2.74 8.95 10.78
N MET A 38 1.61 8.58 11.39
CA MET A 38 0.57 7.82 10.71
C MET A 38 -0.31 8.76 9.90
N MET A 39 -0.60 8.39 8.66
CA MET A 39 -1.51 9.18 7.83
C MET A 39 -2.92 9.14 8.42
N HIS A 40 -3.52 10.31 8.60
CA HIS A 40 -4.93 10.43 8.95
C HIS A 40 -5.80 10.03 7.75
N LEU A 41 -6.97 9.45 8.04
CA LEU A 41 -7.98 9.19 7.02
C LEU A 41 -8.40 10.53 6.39
N ASN A 42 -8.53 10.55 5.05
CA ASN A 42 -9.04 11.73 4.36
C ASN A 42 -10.55 11.90 4.67
N PRO A 43 -10.97 12.96 5.38
CA PRO A 43 -12.39 13.16 5.73
C PRO A 43 -13.27 13.43 4.50
N ASP A 44 -12.70 13.95 3.42
CA ASP A 44 -13.41 14.26 2.18
C ASP A 44 -13.50 13.05 1.23
N TYR A 45 -13.04 11.87 1.66
CA TYR A 45 -13.12 10.67 0.83
C TYR A 45 -14.57 10.20 0.72
N ASP A 46 -15.17 10.45 -0.44
CA ASP A 46 -16.46 9.86 -0.80
C ASP A 46 -16.24 8.58 -1.64
N PRO A 47 -16.58 7.39 -1.10
CA PRO A 47 -16.44 6.11 -1.81
C PRO A 47 -17.36 6.00 -3.05
N SER A 48 -18.35 6.88 -3.19
CA SER A 48 -19.30 6.90 -4.31
C SER A 48 -18.79 7.69 -5.51
N VAL A 49 -17.76 8.54 -5.32
CA VAL A 49 -17.17 9.35 -6.39
C VAL A 49 -16.27 8.47 -7.26
N LYS A 50 -16.69 8.25 -8.51
CA LYS A 50 -15.84 7.60 -9.50
C LYS A 50 -14.72 8.57 -9.91
N PRO A 51 -13.44 8.17 -9.85
CA PRO A 51 -12.34 9.03 -10.28
C PRO A 51 -12.53 9.39 -11.76
N ASP A 52 -12.36 10.68 -12.07
CA ASP A 52 -12.64 11.26 -13.39
C ASP A 52 -11.49 10.91 -14.37
N THR A 53 -11.47 9.65 -14.82
CA THR A 53 -10.42 9.10 -15.70
C THR A 53 -10.40 9.76 -17.09
N LYS A 54 -11.45 10.48 -17.46
CA LYS A 54 -11.63 11.11 -18.77
C LYS A 54 -10.71 12.32 -19.01
N LYS A 55 -10.38 13.09 -17.95
CA LYS A 55 -9.48 14.26 -18.08
C LYS A 55 -8.01 13.85 -18.33
N LYS A 56 -7.55 12.74 -17.74
CA LYS A 56 -6.17 12.24 -17.91
C LYS A 56 -5.90 11.65 -19.30
N LEU A 57 -6.88 10.99 -19.92
CA LEU A 57 -6.69 10.39 -21.26
C LEU A 57 -6.56 11.46 -22.36
N LYS A 58 -7.32 12.56 -22.28
CA LYS A 58 -7.19 13.67 -23.24
C LYS A 58 -5.82 14.34 -23.18
N LYS A 59 -5.31 14.61 -21.97
CA LYS A 59 -3.97 15.20 -21.80
C LYS A 59 -2.84 14.31 -22.36
N ARG A 60 -2.97 12.98 -22.27
CA ARG A 60 -1.99 12.02 -22.81
C ARG A 60 -2.02 11.85 -24.33
N ILE A 61 -3.08 12.31 -25.00
CA ILE A 61 -3.22 12.23 -26.46
C ILE A 61 -2.74 13.55 -27.11
N GLU A 62 -2.67 14.64 -26.34
CA GLU A 62 -2.21 15.97 -26.79
C GLU A 62 -0.71 16.26 -26.49
N GLU A 63 0.01 15.38 -25.79
CA GLU A 63 1.49 15.42 -25.58
C GLU A 63 2.19 14.39 -26.47
#